data_AF-A0A5N5X267-F1
#
_entry.id   AF-A0A5N5X267-F1
#
_cell.length_a   1.000
_cell.length_b   1.000
_cell.length_c   1.000
_cell.angle_alpha   90.00
_cell.angle_beta   90.00
_cell.angle_gamma   90.00
#
_symmetry.space_group_name_H-M   'P 1'
#
loop_
_entity.id
_entity.type
_entity.pdbx_description
1 polymer ?
#
loop_
_entity_poly.entity_id
_entity_poly.type
_entity_poly.pdbx_seq_one_letter_code
_entity_poly.pdbx_strand_id
1 'polypeptide(L)'
;MIGPSAYVQIWMGACYDPCMKNISGVKNSSVALSWPCPNATSSADLCMLSEACGFSGSVPNPKVGGTLDQNPAPNQWYRFIIPISLHSGFIDIGFNQLMQLTVGADMDRMIGIWRYTVTYFASGIFGFVMGGNYAAQLEPSDSCSGCLFGILTLYLLDLLCNWSQRQSPWVELIIMVLGVSFVVGLLADLDNFSHICGFTMGLAIGLTTMRFPNSLRGRIGLARQPYVAMTGGAGQAGAPEKPEDHLLHGLYQGQRRSGIIVRW
;
A
#
# COMPACT_ATOMS: atom_id res chain seq x y z
N MET A 1 -19.67 -2.00 11.02
CA MET A 1 -19.97 -2.67 9.73
C MET A 1 -20.58 -4.05 9.99
N ILE A 2 -21.24 -4.71 9.03
CA ILE A 2 -21.66 -6.12 9.19
C ILE A 2 -20.39 -6.98 9.09
N GLY A 3 -19.89 -7.43 10.24
CA GLY A 3 -18.59 -8.10 10.36
C GLY A 3 -18.33 -8.55 11.81
N PRO A 4 -17.18 -9.21 12.06
CA PRO A 4 -16.76 -9.55 13.42
C PRO A 4 -16.59 -8.30 14.26
N SER A 5 -16.81 -8.42 15.58
CA SER A 5 -16.58 -7.29 16.49
C SER A 5 -15.09 -6.91 16.54
N ALA A 6 -14.82 -5.64 16.83
CA ALA A 6 -13.46 -5.10 16.99
C ALA A 6 -12.59 -5.92 17.96
N TYR A 7 -13.18 -6.45 19.03
CA TYR A 7 -12.48 -7.30 20.02
C TYR A 7 -12.02 -8.63 19.44
N VAL A 8 -12.83 -9.24 18.56
CA VAL A 8 -12.44 -10.47 17.85
C VAL A 8 -11.30 -10.17 16.87
N GLN A 9 -11.32 -9.02 16.21
CA GLN A 9 -10.24 -8.61 15.32
C GLN A 9 -8.91 -8.36 16.07
N ILE A 10 -8.96 -7.71 17.23
CA ILE A 10 -7.78 -7.55 18.12
C ILE A 10 -7.23 -8.92 18.50
N TRP A 11 -8.10 -9.87 18.85
CA TRP A 11 -7.69 -11.22 19.21
C TRP A 11 -7.06 -11.98 18.03
N MET A 12 -7.58 -11.79 16.81
CA MET A 12 -7.06 -12.37 15.57
C MET A 12 -5.74 -11.74 15.09
N GLY A 13 -5.35 -10.57 15.62
CA GLY A 13 -4.07 -9.93 15.32
C GLY A 13 -4.16 -8.59 14.58
N ALA A 14 -5.28 -7.87 14.67
CA ALA A 14 -5.40 -6.50 14.18
C ALA A 14 -4.33 -5.58 14.80
N CYS A 15 -4.00 -4.47 14.14
CA CYS A 15 -3.03 -3.52 14.66
C CYS A 15 -3.68 -2.79 15.85
N TYR A 16 -3.12 -2.99 17.06
CA TYR A 16 -3.68 -2.47 18.30
C TYR A 16 -2.56 -2.02 19.25
N ASP A 17 -2.46 -0.71 19.48
CA ASP A 17 -1.34 -0.09 20.18
C ASP A 17 -1.08 -0.65 21.59
N PRO A 18 -2.10 -0.89 22.44
CA PRO A 18 -1.89 -1.48 23.77
C PRO A 18 -1.21 -2.85 23.77
N CYS A 19 -1.30 -3.62 22.68
CA CYS A 19 -0.63 -4.91 22.53
C CYS A 19 0.80 -4.79 21.98
N MET A 20 1.17 -3.63 21.41
CA MET A 20 2.46 -3.42 20.73
C MET A 20 3.41 -2.50 21.49
N LYS A 21 2.88 -1.59 22.32
CA LYS A 21 3.67 -0.64 23.10
C LYS A 21 2.95 -0.19 24.37
N ASN A 22 3.72 0.37 25.31
CA ASN A 22 3.14 1.03 26.47
C ASN A 22 2.54 2.38 26.04
N ILE A 23 1.25 2.56 26.32
CA ILE A 23 0.56 3.83 26.04
C ILE A 23 0.13 4.52 27.33
N SER A 24 0.15 5.85 27.29
CA SER A 24 -0.41 6.71 28.33
C SER A 24 -1.91 6.48 28.48
N GLY A 25 -2.42 6.55 29.71
CA GLY A 25 -3.84 6.28 29.99
C GLY A 25 -4.19 4.81 30.12
N VAL A 26 -3.39 3.87 29.58
CA VAL A 26 -3.57 2.42 29.85
C VAL A 26 -2.67 1.93 30.96
N LYS A 27 -1.35 2.15 30.85
CA LYS A 27 -0.37 1.62 31.80
C LYS A 27 -0.24 2.46 33.08
N ASN A 28 -0.51 3.77 32.96
CA ASN A 28 -0.53 4.74 34.06
C ASN A 28 -1.98 5.13 34.45
N SER A 29 -2.92 4.21 34.25
CA SER A 29 -4.31 4.43 34.70
C SER A 29 -4.39 4.30 36.22
N SER A 30 -5.08 5.23 36.87
CA SER A 30 -5.48 5.11 38.28
C SER A 30 -6.70 4.20 38.48
N VAL A 31 -7.33 3.74 37.39
CA VAL A 31 -8.51 2.88 37.39
C VAL A 31 -8.18 1.54 36.71
N ALA A 32 -8.76 0.46 37.22
CA ALA A 32 -8.67 -0.85 36.57
C ALA A 32 -9.36 -0.80 35.19
N LEU A 33 -8.56 -0.98 34.13
CA LEU A 33 -9.07 -1.06 32.76
C LEU A 33 -9.31 -2.51 32.37
N SER A 34 -10.42 -2.73 31.69
CA SER A 34 -10.85 -4.04 31.21
C SER A 34 -11.37 -3.93 29.79
N TRP A 35 -11.16 -4.98 29.00
CA TRP A 35 -11.61 -5.07 27.62
C TRP A 35 -12.70 -6.13 27.50
N PRO A 36 -13.70 -5.96 26.64
CA PRO A 36 -14.66 -7.02 26.34
C PRO A 36 -13.95 -8.28 25.83
N CYS A 37 -14.34 -9.42 26.38
CA CYS A 37 -13.78 -10.70 25.96
C CYS A 37 -14.16 -11.01 24.50
N PRO A 38 -13.30 -11.71 23.73
CA PRO A 38 -13.61 -12.07 22.34
C PRO A 38 -14.82 -13.01 22.21
N ASN A 39 -15.14 -13.80 23.25
CA ASN A 39 -16.31 -14.67 23.31
C ASN A 39 -17.52 -14.03 24.03
N ALA A 40 -17.43 -12.75 24.37
CA ALA A 40 -18.50 -12.05 25.07
C ALA A 40 -19.75 -11.97 24.19
N THR A 41 -20.85 -12.56 24.66
CA THR A 41 -22.19 -12.42 24.05
C THR A 41 -22.99 -11.29 24.71
N SER A 42 -22.49 -10.77 25.84
CA SER A 42 -23.05 -9.67 26.60
C SER A 42 -21.97 -8.64 26.94
N SER A 43 -22.36 -7.39 27.22
CA SER A 43 -21.44 -6.33 27.63
C SER A 43 -20.86 -6.50 29.05
N ALA A 44 -21.20 -7.58 29.75
CA ALA A 44 -20.74 -7.86 31.12
C ALA A 44 -19.45 -8.70 31.16
N ASP A 45 -19.09 -9.39 30.08
CA ASP A 45 -17.91 -10.26 30.05
C ASP A 45 -16.65 -9.46 29.72
N LEU A 46 -15.91 -9.14 30.78
CA LEU A 46 -14.71 -8.31 30.75
C LEU A 46 -13.45 -9.14 31.06
N CYS A 47 -12.44 -8.98 30.20
CA CYS A 47 -11.18 -9.68 30.21
C CYS A 47 -10.00 -8.72 30.43
N MET A 48 -8.87 -9.30 30.86
CA MET A 48 -7.62 -8.58 30.99
C MET A 48 -6.96 -8.35 29.62
N LEU A 49 -6.06 -7.36 29.53
CA LEU A 49 -5.37 -7.02 28.28
C LEU A 49 -4.66 -8.22 27.64
N SER A 50 -4.04 -9.09 28.44
CA SER A 50 -3.34 -10.28 27.97
C SER A 50 -4.25 -11.25 27.22
N GLU A 51 -5.52 -11.30 27.58
CA GLU A 51 -6.52 -12.17 26.97
C GLU A 51 -7.16 -11.50 25.75
N ALA A 52 -7.43 -10.19 25.82
CA ALA A 52 -7.89 -9.41 24.68
C ALA A 52 -6.87 -9.38 23.52
N CYS A 53 -5.58 -9.24 23.83
CA CYS A 53 -4.48 -9.29 22.86
C CYS A 53 -4.20 -10.70 22.31
N GLY A 54 -4.82 -11.76 22.84
CA GLY A 54 -4.59 -13.13 22.41
C GLY A 54 -3.11 -13.56 22.42
N PHE A 55 -2.82 -14.64 21.67
CA PHE A 55 -1.45 -15.18 21.49
C PHE A 55 -0.68 -15.43 22.80
N SER A 56 -1.40 -15.82 23.86
CA SER A 56 -0.94 -16.33 25.15
C SER A 56 0.40 -15.78 25.67
N GLY A 57 0.34 -14.69 26.45
CA GLY A 57 1.41 -14.34 27.40
C GLY A 57 2.47 -13.33 26.95
N SER A 58 2.37 -12.80 25.74
CA SER A 58 3.34 -11.79 25.25
C SER A 58 3.04 -10.36 25.70
N VAL A 59 1.88 -10.12 26.34
CA VAL A 59 1.43 -8.79 26.75
C VAL A 59 1.18 -8.76 28.27
N PRO A 60 1.92 -7.93 29.03
CA PRO A 60 1.70 -7.78 30.46
C PRO A 60 0.40 -7.01 30.73
N ASN A 61 -0.32 -7.42 31.77
CA ASN A 61 -1.54 -6.74 32.19
C ASN A 61 -1.25 -5.39 32.86
N PRO A 62 -2.06 -4.35 32.60
CA PRO A 62 -1.92 -3.06 33.26
C PRO A 62 -2.13 -3.21 34.78
N LYS A 63 -1.29 -2.53 35.56
CA LYS A 63 -1.42 -2.43 37.02
C LYS A 63 -2.03 -1.08 37.38
N VAL A 64 -2.95 -1.06 38.33
CA VAL A 64 -3.56 0.17 38.84
C VAL A 64 -2.48 1.03 39.49
N GLY A 65 -2.35 2.29 39.06
CA GLY A 65 -1.28 3.19 39.52
C GLY A 65 0.12 2.81 39.02
N GLY A 66 0.19 2.06 37.92
CA GLY A 66 1.45 1.67 37.29
C GLY A 66 2.22 2.84 36.66
N THR A 67 3.49 2.61 36.36
CA THR A 67 4.31 3.56 35.59
C THR A 67 4.21 3.30 34.09
N LEU A 68 4.55 4.29 33.25
CA LEU A 68 4.60 4.12 31.79
C LEU A 68 5.74 3.20 31.34
N ASP A 69 6.83 3.15 32.11
CA ASP A 69 8.03 2.37 31.79
C ASP A 69 7.98 0.94 32.35
N GLN A 70 6.80 0.31 32.30
CA GLN A 70 6.65 -1.08 32.73
C GLN A 70 7.44 -2.01 31.82
N ASN A 71 8.31 -2.81 32.43
CA ASN A 71 9.11 -3.85 31.77
C ASN A 71 8.70 -5.24 32.32
N PRO A 72 8.42 -6.25 31.48
CA PRO A 72 8.47 -6.25 30.00
C PRO A 72 7.42 -5.34 29.37
N ALA A 73 7.78 -4.69 28.26
CA ALA A 73 6.82 -3.99 27.41
C ALA A 73 6.08 -4.99 26.49
N PRO A 74 4.83 -4.70 26.08
CA PRO A 74 4.17 -5.45 25.01
C PRO A 74 5.03 -5.45 23.74
N ASN A 75 5.22 -6.60 23.09
CA ASN A 75 6.04 -6.71 21.87
C ASN A 75 5.42 -7.65 20.84
N GLN A 76 4.21 -7.33 20.37
CA GLN A 76 3.53 -8.09 19.31
C GLN A 76 3.78 -7.46 17.92
N TRP A 77 5.04 -7.42 17.47
CA TRP A 77 5.45 -6.80 16.20
C TRP A 77 4.76 -7.39 14.95
N TYR A 78 4.34 -8.65 15.00
CA TYR A 78 3.64 -9.31 13.90
C TYR A 78 2.27 -8.68 13.58
N ARG A 79 1.75 -7.85 14.50
CA ARG A 79 0.55 -7.03 14.27
C ARG A 79 0.73 -5.92 13.23
N PHE A 80 1.92 -5.73 12.65
CA PHE A 80 2.08 -4.90 11.45
C PHE A 80 1.88 -5.67 10.14
N ILE A 81 1.88 -7.01 10.19
CA ILE A 81 1.81 -7.87 9.00
C ILE A 81 0.47 -8.58 8.93
N ILE A 82 0.01 -9.19 10.03
CA ILE A 82 -1.26 -9.94 10.08
C ILE A 82 -2.46 -9.11 9.62
N PRO A 83 -2.62 -7.82 10.01
CA PRO A 83 -3.82 -7.07 9.66
C PRO A 83 -3.94 -6.74 8.17
N ILE A 84 -2.88 -6.95 7.36
CA ILE A 84 -2.95 -6.79 5.89
C ILE A 84 -4.02 -7.72 5.30
N SER A 85 -4.26 -8.88 5.92
CA SER A 85 -5.25 -9.86 5.47
C SER A 85 -6.57 -9.81 6.26
N LEU A 86 -6.61 -9.05 7.36
CA LEU A 86 -7.81 -8.87 8.17
C LEU A 86 -8.69 -7.77 7.59
N HIS A 87 -10.00 -7.93 7.75
CA HIS A 87 -11.01 -7.03 7.22
C HIS A 87 -12.14 -6.87 8.22
N SER A 88 -12.64 -5.65 8.34
CA SER A 88 -13.57 -5.26 9.40
C SER A 88 -15.02 -5.69 9.11
N GLY A 89 -15.31 -6.10 7.88
CA GLY A 89 -16.62 -6.65 7.51
C GLY A 89 -16.73 -7.07 6.05
N PHE A 90 -17.90 -7.61 5.69
CA PHE A 90 -18.16 -8.14 4.34
C PHE A 90 -18.10 -7.08 3.23
N ILE A 91 -18.51 -5.86 3.56
CA ILE A 91 -18.47 -4.73 2.61
C ILE A 91 -17.01 -4.30 2.37
N ASP A 92 -16.20 -4.22 3.43
CA ASP A 92 -14.78 -3.85 3.33
C ASP A 92 -13.99 -4.84 2.47
N ILE A 93 -14.11 -6.14 2.74
CA ILE A 93 -13.47 -7.18 1.91
C ILE A 93 -13.97 -7.17 0.46
N GLY A 94 -15.27 -6.94 0.24
CA GLY A 94 -15.84 -6.87 -1.10
C GLY A 94 -15.24 -5.73 -1.93
N PHE A 95 -15.17 -4.52 -1.37
CA PHE A 95 -14.59 -3.37 -2.04
C PHE A 95 -13.07 -3.48 -2.20
N ASN A 96 -12.35 -3.90 -1.15
CA ASN A 96 -10.90 -4.06 -1.21
C ASN A 96 -10.50 -5.11 -2.26
N GLN A 97 -11.19 -6.25 -2.30
CA GLN A 97 -10.90 -7.28 -3.30
C GLN A 97 -11.32 -6.88 -4.71
N LEU A 98 -12.42 -6.17 -4.87
CA LEU A 98 -12.78 -5.62 -6.18
C LEU A 98 -11.71 -4.67 -6.70
N MET A 99 -11.23 -3.74 -5.86
CA MET A 99 -10.14 -2.83 -6.23
C MET A 99 -8.83 -3.59 -6.52
N GLN A 100 -8.50 -4.59 -5.70
CA GLN A 100 -7.30 -5.39 -5.89
C GLN A 100 -7.35 -6.23 -7.18
N LEU A 101 -8.49 -6.82 -7.52
CA LEU A 101 -8.67 -7.62 -8.73
C LEU A 101 -8.79 -6.78 -10.00
N THR A 102 -9.17 -5.51 -9.89
CA THR A 102 -9.28 -4.60 -11.03
C THR A 102 -7.98 -3.81 -11.21
N VAL A 103 -7.73 -2.85 -10.32
CA VAL A 103 -6.55 -1.96 -10.37
C VAL A 103 -5.27 -2.73 -10.06
N GLY A 104 -5.30 -3.61 -9.05
CA GLY A 104 -4.11 -4.40 -8.68
C GLY A 104 -3.70 -5.38 -9.77
N ALA A 105 -4.65 -6.07 -10.40
CA ALA A 105 -4.34 -6.99 -11.51
C ALA A 105 -3.88 -6.28 -12.79
N ASP A 106 -4.39 -5.08 -13.07
CA ASP A 106 -3.89 -4.26 -14.18
C ASP A 106 -2.44 -3.82 -13.91
N MET A 107 -2.17 -3.33 -12.70
CA MET A 107 -0.84 -2.91 -12.28
C MET A 107 0.16 -4.08 -12.29
N ASP A 108 -0.22 -5.25 -11.76
CA ASP A 108 0.62 -6.45 -11.77
C ASP A 108 1.09 -6.83 -13.19
N ARG A 109 0.18 -6.76 -14.17
CA ARG A 109 0.52 -7.01 -15.58
C ARG A 109 1.47 -5.97 -16.17
N MET A 110 1.41 -4.72 -15.71
CA MET A 110 2.26 -3.63 -16.23
C MET A 110 3.67 -3.64 -15.63
N ILE A 111 3.79 -3.77 -14.31
CA ILE A 111 5.09 -3.66 -13.60
C ILE A 111 5.73 -5.02 -13.29
N GLY A 112 4.95 -6.09 -13.28
CA GLY A 112 5.37 -7.44 -12.91
C GLY A 112 5.26 -7.74 -11.42
N ILE A 113 5.05 -9.03 -11.11
CA ILE A 113 4.72 -9.55 -9.78
C ILE A 113 5.66 -9.11 -8.67
N TRP A 114 6.98 -9.14 -8.89
CA TRP A 114 7.93 -8.81 -7.81
C TRP A 114 7.83 -7.36 -7.36
N ARG A 115 7.64 -6.43 -8.29
CA ARG A 115 7.53 -5.00 -7.97
C ARG A 115 6.18 -4.71 -7.34
N TYR A 116 5.13 -5.35 -7.83
CA TYR A 116 3.80 -5.27 -7.26
C TYR A 116 3.80 -5.76 -5.81
N THR A 117 4.29 -6.97 -5.55
CA THR A 117 4.34 -7.57 -4.21
C THR A 117 5.16 -6.75 -3.23
N VAL A 118 6.36 -6.28 -3.62
CA VAL A 118 7.19 -5.44 -2.74
C VAL A 118 6.48 -4.14 -2.39
N THR A 119 5.89 -3.46 -3.39
CA THR A 119 5.17 -2.20 -3.14
C THR A 119 3.95 -2.42 -2.26
N TYR A 120 3.21 -3.51 -2.51
CA TYR A 120 2.01 -3.87 -1.78
C TYR A 120 2.31 -4.10 -0.29
N PHE A 121 3.26 -4.99 0.04
CA PHE A 121 3.58 -5.27 1.44
C PHE A 121 4.29 -4.10 2.12
N ALA A 122 5.19 -3.39 1.44
CA ALA A 122 5.90 -2.27 2.04
C ALA A 122 4.97 -1.09 2.36
N SER A 123 4.02 -0.76 1.46
CA SER A 123 3.02 0.28 1.71
C SER A 123 2.07 -0.10 2.85
N GLY A 124 1.63 -1.36 2.93
CA GLY A 124 0.84 -1.87 4.05
C GLY A 124 1.55 -1.81 5.39
N ILE A 125 2.75 -2.39 5.48
CA ILE A 125 3.54 -2.43 6.72
C ILE A 125 3.85 -0.99 7.18
N PHE A 126 4.31 -0.13 6.27
CA PHE A 126 4.61 1.26 6.62
C PHE A 126 3.36 2.05 7.03
N GLY A 127 2.23 1.77 6.39
CA GLY A 127 0.91 2.28 6.79
C GLY A 127 0.57 1.93 8.23
N PHE A 128 0.69 0.65 8.63
CA PHE A 128 0.42 0.22 10.00
C PHE A 128 1.45 0.72 11.02
N VAL A 129 2.73 0.80 10.64
CA VAL A 129 3.76 1.35 11.52
C VAL A 129 3.46 2.82 11.85
N MET A 130 3.09 3.62 10.86
CA MET A 130 2.74 5.03 11.10
C MET A 130 1.37 5.17 11.76
N GLY A 131 0.38 4.37 11.33
CA GLY A 131 -0.96 4.32 11.92
C GLY A 131 -0.91 4.03 13.42
N GLY A 132 -0.27 2.93 13.83
CA GLY A 132 -0.10 2.61 15.26
C GLY A 132 0.78 3.59 16.06
N ASN A 133 1.41 4.57 15.40
CA ASN A 133 2.17 5.63 16.09
C ASN A 133 1.43 6.97 16.17
N TYR A 134 0.63 7.31 15.16
CA TYR A 134 0.04 8.64 15.02
C TYR A 134 -1.50 8.65 14.96
N ALA A 135 -2.15 7.50 14.76
CA ALA A 135 -3.60 7.40 14.75
C ALA A 135 -4.20 7.47 16.16
N ALA A 136 -5.54 7.46 16.22
CA ALA A 136 -6.27 7.45 17.48
C ALA A 136 -5.91 6.21 18.30
N GLN A 137 -5.39 6.45 19.51
CA GLN A 137 -5.03 5.39 20.45
C GLN A 137 -6.30 4.66 20.90
N LEU A 138 -6.17 3.37 21.20
CA LEU A 138 -7.25 2.47 21.66
C LEU A 138 -8.26 2.01 20.61
N GLU A 139 -8.10 2.39 19.35
CA GLU A 139 -8.90 1.85 18.24
C GLU A 139 -8.10 0.78 17.48
N PRO A 140 -8.67 -0.40 17.23
CA PRO A 140 -8.04 -1.38 16.36
C PRO A 140 -8.08 -0.90 14.92
N SER A 141 -6.97 -1.13 14.22
CA SER A 141 -6.88 -0.90 12.78
C SER A 141 -6.67 -2.23 12.06
N ASP A 142 -7.57 -2.52 11.14
CA ASP A 142 -7.52 -3.69 10.27
C ASP A 142 -7.91 -3.27 8.86
N SER A 143 -6.95 -3.19 7.94
CA SER A 143 -7.33 -2.89 6.57
C SER A 143 -6.20 -3.12 5.57
N CYS A 144 -6.52 -3.88 4.53
CA CYS A 144 -5.74 -3.95 3.29
C CYS A 144 -5.64 -2.58 2.58
N SER A 145 -6.51 -1.62 2.90
CA SER A 145 -6.60 -0.34 2.19
C SER A 145 -5.27 0.43 2.10
N GLY A 146 -4.42 0.40 3.13
CA GLY A 146 -3.08 1.03 3.07
C GLY A 146 -2.21 0.49 1.92
N CYS A 147 -2.28 -0.81 1.64
CA CYS A 147 -1.63 -1.43 0.49
C CYS A 147 -2.23 -0.92 -0.83
N LEU A 148 -3.56 -0.83 -0.89
CA LEU A 148 -4.29 -0.37 -2.08
C LEU A 148 -3.98 1.08 -2.42
N PHE A 149 -3.86 1.96 -1.41
CA PHE A 149 -3.39 3.33 -1.61
C PHE A 149 -1.96 3.38 -2.18
N GLY A 150 -1.09 2.47 -1.76
CA GLY A 150 0.23 2.30 -2.38
C GLY A 150 0.15 1.92 -3.86
N ILE A 151 -0.73 0.97 -4.22
CA ILE A 151 -0.95 0.56 -5.61
C ILE A 151 -1.63 1.67 -6.45
N LEU A 152 -2.59 2.40 -5.88
CA LEU A 152 -3.20 3.57 -6.52
C LEU A 152 -2.17 4.65 -6.82
N THR A 153 -1.16 4.80 -5.95
CA THR A 153 -0.06 5.73 -6.19
C THR A 153 0.82 5.29 -7.36
N LEU A 154 1.08 3.99 -7.51
CA LEU A 154 1.74 3.47 -8.70
C LEU A 154 0.92 3.77 -9.95
N TYR A 155 -0.40 3.55 -9.90
CA TYR A 155 -1.30 3.88 -11.01
C TYR A 155 -1.27 5.36 -11.37
N LEU A 156 -1.29 6.24 -10.37
CA LEU A 156 -1.14 7.68 -10.56
C LEU A 156 0.22 8.03 -11.18
N LEU A 157 1.32 7.42 -10.72
CA LEU A 157 2.64 7.65 -11.28
C LEU A 157 2.74 7.23 -12.75
N ASP A 158 2.15 6.08 -13.13
CA ASP A 158 2.08 5.65 -14.52
C ASP A 158 1.29 6.66 -15.37
N LEU A 159 0.12 7.09 -14.88
CA LEU A 159 -0.73 8.07 -15.55
C LEU A 159 0.01 9.40 -15.77
N LEU A 160 0.74 9.89 -14.76
CA LEU A 160 1.53 11.12 -14.86
C LEU A 160 2.72 10.97 -15.83
N CYS A 161 3.40 9.83 -15.82
CA CYS A 161 4.51 9.56 -16.73
C CYS A 161 4.06 9.44 -18.19
N ASN A 162 2.91 8.80 -18.43
CA ASN A 162 2.38 8.53 -19.77
C ASN A 162 1.25 9.49 -20.18
N TRP A 163 1.16 10.64 -19.52
CA TRP A 163 0.08 11.63 -19.69
C TRP A 163 -0.19 12.01 -21.15
N SER A 164 0.86 12.22 -21.96
CA SER A 164 0.75 12.61 -23.36
C SER A 164 0.39 11.48 -24.32
N GLN A 165 0.50 10.21 -23.89
CA GLN A 165 0.21 9.04 -24.73
C GLN A 165 -1.19 8.48 -24.48
N ARG A 166 -1.81 8.84 -23.35
CA ARG A 166 -3.18 8.46 -22.99
C ARG A 166 -4.21 9.29 -23.76
N GLN A 167 -5.29 8.64 -24.20
CA GLN A 167 -6.38 9.26 -24.94
C GLN A 167 -7.15 10.30 -24.10
N SER A 168 -7.39 10.01 -22.81
CA SER A 168 -8.18 10.86 -21.90
C SER A 168 -7.66 10.83 -20.45
N PRO A 169 -6.48 11.41 -20.17
CA PRO A 169 -5.85 11.32 -18.84
C PRO A 169 -6.68 11.97 -17.72
N TRP A 170 -7.43 13.04 -18.04
CA TRP A 170 -8.31 13.72 -17.09
C TRP A 170 -9.47 12.84 -16.61
N VAL A 171 -10.03 12.02 -17.49
CA VAL A 171 -11.15 11.14 -17.14
C VAL A 171 -10.68 10.04 -16.18
N GLU A 172 -9.53 9.43 -16.47
CA GLU A 172 -8.92 8.42 -15.59
C GLU A 172 -8.59 8.99 -14.21
N LEU A 173 -8.04 10.21 -14.16
CA LEU A 173 -7.75 10.90 -12.90
C LEU A 173 -9.04 11.17 -12.09
N ILE A 174 -10.09 11.65 -12.73
CA ILE A 174 -11.37 11.94 -12.06
C ILE A 174 -11.99 10.66 -11.53
N ILE A 175 -12.01 9.57 -12.32
CA ILE A 175 -12.53 8.27 -11.88
C ILE A 175 -11.74 7.75 -10.67
N MET A 176 -10.41 7.87 -10.70
CA MET A 176 -9.56 7.47 -9.58
C MET A 176 -9.88 8.27 -8.31
N VAL A 177 -9.96 9.60 -8.40
CA VAL A 177 -10.26 10.47 -7.25
C VAL A 177 -11.65 10.22 -6.70
N LEU A 178 -12.65 10.05 -7.57
CA LEU A 178 -14.01 9.69 -7.16
C LEU A 178 -14.04 8.31 -6.50
N GLY A 179 -13.32 7.32 -7.03
CA GLY A 179 -13.22 5.99 -6.44
C GLY A 179 -12.60 6.02 -5.04
N VAL A 180 -11.49 6.74 -4.88
CA VAL A 180 -10.85 6.96 -3.57
C VAL A 180 -11.79 7.67 -2.60
N SER A 181 -12.44 8.75 -3.04
CA SER A 181 -13.35 9.53 -2.20
C SER A 181 -14.57 8.72 -1.77
N PHE A 182 -15.07 7.86 -2.67
CA PHE A 182 -16.15 6.92 -2.37
C PHE A 182 -15.72 5.88 -1.33
N VAL A 183 -14.53 5.29 -1.46
CA VAL A 183 -14.02 4.30 -0.50
C VAL A 183 -13.79 4.92 0.88
N VAL A 184 -13.15 6.09 0.96
CA VAL A 184 -12.93 6.82 2.22
C VAL A 184 -14.26 7.27 2.84
N GLY A 185 -15.21 7.72 2.03
CA GLY A 185 -16.53 8.16 2.50
C GLY A 185 -17.45 7.01 2.95
N LEU A 186 -17.29 5.81 2.38
CA LEU A 186 -18.10 4.64 2.71
C LEU A 186 -17.57 3.89 3.95
N LEU A 187 -16.25 3.97 4.19
CA LEU A 187 -15.57 3.26 5.26
C LEU A 187 -15.10 4.26 6.33
N ALA A 188 -16.03 4.69 7.17
CA ALA A 188 -15.80 5.71 8.22
C ALA A 188 -14.84 5.26 9.35
N ASP A 189 -14.46 3.98 9.40
CA ASP A 189 -13.50 3.41 10.38
C ASP A 189 -12.05 3.37 9.87
N LEU A 190 -11.74 4.02 8.74
CA LEU A 190 -10.39 3.95 8.18
C LEU A 190 -9.42 4.94 8.82
N ASP A 191 -8.25 4.42 9.17
CA ASP A 191 -7.13 5.22 9.62
C ASP A 191 -6.54 6.06 8.47
N ASN A 192 -6.88 7.35 8.47
CA ASN A 192 -6.39 8.33 7.50
C ASN A 192 -4.85 8.40 7.47
N PHE A 193 -4.17 8.18 8.60
CA PHE A 193 -2.71 8.18 8.63
C PHE A 193 -2.13 7.00 7.87
N SER A 194 -2.74 5.82 8.01
CA SER A 194 -2.34 4.64 7.24
C SER A 194 -2.48 4.85 5.73
N HIS A 195 -3.53 5.53 5.25
CA HIS A 195 -3.70 5.85 3.83
C HIS A 195 -2.65 6.83 3.30
N ILE A 196 -2.40 7.92 4.02
CA ILE A 196 -1.39 8.91 3.64
C ILE A 196 0.01 8.29 3.61
N CYS A 197 0.30 7.42 4.58
CA CYS A 197 1.58 6.72 4.67
C CYS A 197 1.73 5.65 3.58
N GLY A 198 0.65 4.91 3.28
CA GLY A 198 0.59 3.98 2.17
C GLY A 198 0.82 4.68 0.82
N PHE A 199 0.22 5.85 0.63
CA PHE A 199 0.42 6.69 -0.57
C PHE A 199 1.87 7.17 -0.68
N THR A 200 2.43 7.75 0.39
CA THR A 200 3.81 8.25 0.37
C THR A 200 4.85 7.16 0.18
N MET A 201 4.67 5.98 0.79
CA MET A 201 5.54 4.82 0.55
C MET A 201 5.38 4.28 -0.87
N GLY A 202 4.15 4.20 -1.38
CA GLY A 202 3.86 3.84 -2.77
C GLY A 202 4.53 4.79 -3.76
N LEU A 203 4.56 6.08 -3.47
CA LEU A 203 5.26 7.09 -4.27
C LEU A 203 6.78 6.86 -4.26
N ALA A 204 7.37 6.65 -3.10
CA ALA A 204 8.81 6.41 -2.96
C ALA A 204 9.27 5.14 -3.70
N ILE A 205 8.53 4.04 -3.55
CA ILE A 205 8.83 2.79 -4.25
C ILE A 205 8.52 2.91 -5.74
N GLY A 206 7.43 3.59 -6.11
CA GLY A 206 7.08 3.84 -7.50
C GLY A 206 8.15 4.64 -8.25
N LEU A 207 8.67 5.71 -7.66
CA LEU A 207 9.74 6.51 -8.25
C LEU A 207 11.05 5.74 -8.46
N THR A 208 11.32 4.72 -7.62
CA THR A 208 12.54 3.90 -7.73
C THR A 208 12.35 2.68 -8.64
N THR A 209 11.15 2.11 -8.71
CA THR A 209 10.86 0.87 -9.44
C THR A 209 10.30 1.11 -10.84
N MET A 210 9.54 2.18 -11.05
CA MET A 210 9.00 2.53 -12.36
C MET A 210 10.11 2.99 -13.29
N ARG A 211 10.14 2.41 -14.49
CA ARG A 211 11.06 2.84 -15.53
C ARG A 211 10.47 4.11 -16.13
N PHE A 212 11.11 5.25 -15.90
CA PHE A 212 10.68 6.52 -16.46
C PHE A 212 10.49 6.44 -17.98
N PRO A 213 9.48 7.14 -18.51
CA PRO A 213 9.17 7.18 -19.94
C PRO A 213 10.34 7.77 -20.73
N ASN A 214 10.44 7.38 -22.00
CA ASN A 214 11.57 7.71 -22.87
C ASN A 214 11.84 9.23 -23.00
N SER A 215 10.84 10.09 -22.78
CA SER A 215 10.98 11.55 -22.82
C SER A 215 11.82 12.10 -21.66
N LEU A 216 11.64 11.57 -20.45
CA LEU A 216 12.46 11.90 -19.28
C LEU A 216 13.83 11.23 -19.35
N ARG A 217 13.87 9.99 -19.87
CA ARG A 217 15.12 9.25 -20.05
C ARG A 217 16.09 9.93 -21.03
N GLY A 218 15.55 10.57 -22.08
CA GLY A 218 16.31 11.44 -22.99
C GLY A 218 16.79 12.75 -22.33
N ARG A 219 16.03 13.31 -21.38
CA ARG A 219 16.43 14.50 -20.61
C ARG A 219 17.46 14.21 -19.52
N ILE A 220 17.45 13.00 -18.95
CA ILE A 220 18.37 12.55 -17.88
C ILE A 220 19.65 11.93 -18.48
N GLY A 221 19.79 11.87 -19.81
CA GLY A 221 20.99 11.35 -20.48
C GLY A 221 21.18 9.84 -20.32
N LEU A 222 20.18 9.11 -19.84
CA LEU A 222 20.23 7.65 -19.71
C LEU A 222 20.09 7.03 -21.10
N ALA A 223 21.21 6.55 -21.63
CA ALA A 223 21.28 5.86 -22.92
C ALA A 223 20.18 4.79 -23.04
N ARG A 224 19.62 4.69 -24.24
CA ARG A 224 18.64 3.70 -24.66
C ARG A 224 19.27 2.32 -24.49
N GLN A 225 19.07 1.68 -23.34
CA GLN A 225 19.32 0.25 -23.19
C GLN A 225 18.01 -0.44 -23.62
N PRO A 226 17.88 -0.89 -24.88
CA PRO A 226 16.78 -1.76 -25.24
C PRO A 226 16.86 -3.01 -24.38
N TYR A 227 15.70 -3.58 -24.10
CA TYR A 227 15.55 -4.82 -23.37
C TYR A 227 16.41 -5.92 -24.00
N VAL A 228 17.58 -6.21 -23.42
CA VAL A 228 18.27 -7.47 -23.69
C VAL A 228 17.46 -8.51 -22.93
N ALA A 229 16.62 -9.24 -23.65
CA ALA A 229 16.10 -10.49 -23.13
C ALA A 229 17.31 -11.30 -22.66
N MET A 230 17.28 -11.80 -21.42
CA MET A 230 18.30 -12.70 -20.87
C MET A 230 18.22 -14.04 -21.63
N THR A 231 18.58 -14.04 -22.90
CA THR A 231 18.86 -15.22 -23.69
C THR A 231 20.36 -15.42 -23.55
N GLY A 232 20.78 -16.47 -22.86
CA GLY A 232 22.17 -16.75 -22.50
C GLY A 232 23.07 -17.02 -23.71
N GLY A 233 23.42 -15.97 -24.45
CA GLY A 233 24.40 -15.98 -25.52
C GLY A 233 25.46 -14.93 -25.24
N ALA A 234 26.67 -15.39 -24.92
CA ALA A 234 27.85 -14.56 -24.74
C ALA A 234 28.06 -13.64 -25.97
N GLY A 235 28.21 -12.33 -25.72
CA GLY A 235 28.41 -11.33 -26.76
C GLY A 235 29.77 -11.46 -27.45
N GLN A 236 29.79 -11.26 -28.77
CA GLN A 236 30.95 -10.69 -29.46
C GLN A 236 30.68 -9.21 -29.73
N ALA A 237 31.66 -8.40 -29.36
CA ALA A 237 31.64 -6.94 -29.38
C ALA A 237 31.62 -6.37 -30.80
N GLY A 238 30.74 -5.39 -31.05
CA GLY A 238 30.79 -4.53 -32.23
C GLY A 238 31.84 -3.43 -32.09
N ALA A 239 32.66 -3.24 -33.12
CA ALA A 239 33.69 -2.20 -33.24
C ALA A 239 33.09 -0.79 -33.41
N PRO A 240 33.86 0.30 -33.12
CA PRO A 240 33.35 1.67 -33.19
C PRO A 240 33.37 2.21 -34.62
N GLU A 241 32.26 2.80 -35.06
CA GLU A 241 32.15 3.51 -36.34
C GLU A 241 32.52 5.00 -36.16
N LYS A 242 33.40 5.51 -37.04
CA LYS A 242 33.92 6.89 -37.05
C LYS A 242 32.91 7.90 -37.62
N PRO A 243 33.04 9.20 -37.30
CA PRO A 243 32.18 10.26 -37.84
C PRO A 243 32.78 10.86 -39.13
N GLU A 244 31.94 11.03 -40.17
CA GLU A 244 32.03 11.88 -41.39
C GLU A 244 31.07 11.23 -42.43
N ASP A 245 30.08 11.85 -43.07
CA ASP A 245 29.92 13.20 -43.61
C ASP A 245 28.45 13.67 -43.61
N HIS A 246 28.25 14.93 -43.23
CA HIS A 246 27.11 15.74 -43.67
C HIS A 246 27.21 15.93 -45.19
N LEU A 247 26.15 15.66 -45.98
CA LEU A 247 25.62 16.59 -47.02
C LEU A 247 24.68 16.02 -48.09
N LEU A 248 24.21 14.77 -48.08
CA LEU A 248 23.28 14.33 -49.12
C LEU A 248 22.20 13.42 -48.53
N HIS A 249 20.97 13.93 -48.40
CA HIS A 249 19.67 13.22 -48.27
C HIS A 249 18.57 14.06 -47.57
N GLY A 250 18.76 15.37 -47.42
CA GLY A 250 17.63 16.29 -47.49
C GLY A 250 17.11 16.28 -48.93
N LEU A 251 15.79 16.15 -49.12
CA LEU A 251 15.08 15.93 -50.40
C LEU A 251 14.84 14.45 -50.75
N TYR A 252 14.03 13.71 -49.98
CA TYR A 252 13.09 12.70 -50.50
C TYR A 252 12.34 12.07 -49.31
N GLN A 253 11.12 12.53 -49.03
CA GLN A 253 10.00 11.80 -48.37
C GLN A 253 8.98 12.72 -47.64
N GLY A 254 8.84 13.98 -48.07
CA GLY A 254 7.59 14.71 -47.90
C GLY A 254 6.59 14.33 -49.00
N GLN A 255 5.94 13.16 -48.92
CA GLN A 255 4.64 12.84 -49.58
C GLN A 255 4.27 11.36 -49.41
N ARG A 256 3.37 11.03 -48.48
CA ARG A 256 2.17 10.20 -48.74
C ARG A 256 1.24 10.18 -47.52
N ARG A 257 -0.01 10.54 -47.82
CA ARG A 257 -1.18 10.67 -46.95
C ARG A 257 -1.74 9.31 -46.52
N SER A 258 -2.50 9.36 -45.42
CA SER A 258 -3.70 8.56 -45.10
C SER A 258 -3.65 7.03 -45.19
N GLY A 259 -3.78 6.39 -44.03
CA GLY A 259 -4.10 4.98 -43.90
C GLY A 259 -4.61 4.66 -42.49
N ILE A 260 -5.93 4.78 -42.31
CA ILE A 260 -6.68 4.16 -41.22
C ILE A 260 -6.45 2.65 -41.30
N ILE A 261 -5.96 2.02 -40.23
CA ILE A 261 -6.08 0.56 -40.04
C ILE A 261 -6.48 0.31 -38.59
N VAL A 262 -7.78 0.06 -38.43
CA VAL A 262 -8.39 -0.61 -37.28
C VAL A 262 -8.02 -2.10 -37.38
N ARG A 263 -7.54 -2.70 -36.30
CA ARG A 263 -7.50 -4.16 -36.16
C ARG A 263 -8.20 -4.55 -34.86
N TRP A 264 -9.16 -5.46 -35.05
CA TRP A 264 -9.98 -6.16 -34.08
C TRP A 264 -9.16 -6.86 -33.00
#